data_AF-A0AAV7KXF0-F1
#
_entry.id   AF-A0AAV7KXF0-F1
#
_cell.length_a   1.000
_cell.length_b   1.000
_cell.length_c   1.000
_cell.angle_alpha   90.00
_cell.angle_beta   90.00
_cell.angle_gamma   90.00
#
_symmetry.space_group_name_H-M   'P 1'
#
loop_
_entity.id
_entity.type
_entity.pdbx_description
1 polymer ?
#
loop_
_entity_poly.entity_id
_entity_poly.type
_entity_poly.pdbx_seq_one_letter_code
_entity_poly.pdbx_strand_id
1 'polypeptide(L)'
;MVDSPPLSMGKSEAKQQRLRFGAGDNLYCLRQSLTSRWLVRGMWRVIPPSTEDIKALTLELKTRLTAIDCRLESLTRCMEDLKDRMDKQHTRLTDAEHYISNVEHVHNQQVKTLEELKVELCKVQLKNEYLEARYRNNICILGIPESTVMGCTDDYIENLLLNMFGALRFSQSFLIEQAHRSLAP
;
A
#
# COMPACT_ATOMS: atom_id res chain seq x y z
N MET A 1 -8.37 -24.66 6.35
CA MET A 1 -7.13 -25.11 5.70
C MET A 1 -7.09 -24.48 4.32
N VAL A 2 -6.42 -23.34 4.20
CA VAL A 2 -6.13 -22.67 2.93
C VAL A 2 -4.67 -22.27 3.04
N ASP A 3 -3.83 -22.98 2.29
CA ASP A 3 -2.39 -22.78 2.24
C ASP A 3 -2.09 -21.49 1.47
N SER A 4 -1.55 -20.49 2.17
CA SER A 4 -0.96 -19.32 1.54
C SER A 4 0.55 -19.55 1.34
N PRO A 5 1.11 -19.32 0.14
CA PRO A 5 2.53 -19.47 -0.11
C PRO A 5 3.32 -18.28 0.48
N PRO A 6 4.60 -18.48 0.87
CA PRO A 6 5.42 -17.39 1.37
C PRO A 6 5.90 -16.51 0.21
N LEU A 7 5.64 -15.20 0.32
CA LEU A 7 6.24 -14.16 -0.51
C LEU A 7 7.76 -14.11 -0.27
N SER A 8 8.53 -14.80 -1.10
CA SER A 8 9.98 -14.62 -1.19
C SER A 8 10.33 -13.65 -2.32
N MET A 9 10.57 -12.39 -2.02
CA MET A 9 11.13 -11.37 -2.91
C MET A 9 11.67 -10.25 -2.02
N GLY A 10 12.92 -9.80 -2.04
CA GLY A 10 14.06 -10.18 -2.84
C GLY A 10 15.32 -9.74 -2.09
N LYS A 11 16.37 -10.55 -2.20
CA LYS A 11 17.70 -10.16 -1.74
C LYS A 11 18.12 -8.98 -2.61
N SER A 12 18.15 -7.79 -2.01
CA SER A 12 18.79 -6.60 -2.58
C SER A 12 20.27 -6.94 -2.80
N GLU A 13 20.60 -7.35 -4.02
CA GLU A 13 21.98 -7.37 -4.50
C GLU A 13 22.53 -5.95 -4.43
N ALA A 14 23.26 -5.69 -3.35
CA ALA A 14 24.11 -4.53 -3.23
C ALA A 14 25.13 -4.59 -4.38
N LYS A 15 24.84 -3.87 -5.48
CA LYS A 15 25.78 -3.57 -6.54
C LYS A 15 26.92 -2.77 -5.92
N GLN A 16 27.94 -3.51 -5.50
CA GLN A 16 29.24 -3.02 -5.11
C GLN A 16 29.88 -2.39 -6.36
N GLN A 17 29.56 -1.12 -6.63
CA GLN A 17 30.32 -0.29 -7.54
C GLN A 17 31.72 -0.13 -6.93
N ARG A 18 32.63 -1.03 -7.32
CA ARG A 18 34.06 -0.78 -7.24
C ARG A 18 34.34 0.48 -8.08
N LEU A 19 34.36 1.63 -7.41
CA LEU A 19 35.11 2.77 -7.87
C LEU A 19 36.57 2.31 -7.96
N ARG A 20 36.98 1.91 -9.16
CA ARG A 20 38.40 1.83 -9.52
C ARG A 20 38.93 3.26 -9.47
N PHE A 21 39.38 3.68 -8.29
CA PHE A 21 40.32 4.78 -8.18
C PHE A 21 41.61 4.34 -8.89
N GLY A 22 41.72 4.70 -10.16
CA GLY A 22 42.97 4.73 -10.90
C GLY A 22 43.86 5.83 -10.33
N ALA A 23 44.40 5.61 -9.13
CA ALA A 23 45.40 6.45 -8.50
C ALA A 23 46.64 5.57 -8.30
N GLY A 24 47.33 5.24 -9.40
CA GLY A 24 48.47 4.33 -9.37
C GLY A 24 49.62 4.65 -10.32
N ASP A 25 49.38 5.34 -11.45
CA ASP A 25 50.33 5.22 -12.57
C ASP A 25 50.97 6.53 -13.05
N ASN A 26 50.99 7.59 -12.24
CA ASN A 26 51.59 8.87 -12.67
C ASN A 26 52.85 9.33 -11.94
N LEU A 27 53.42 8.52 -11.04
CA LEU A 27 54.67 8.87 -10.35
C LEU A 27 55.94 8.21 -10.94
N TYR A 28 55.82 7.28 -11.88
CA TYR A 28 56.98 6.65 -12.52
C TYR A 28 57.43 7.30 -13.84
N CYS A 29 56.57 8.07 -14.52
CA CYS A 29 56.94 8.69 -15.79
C CYS A 29 57.84 9.92 -15.66
N LEU A 30 57.86 10.62 -14.52
CA LEU A 30 58.75 11.77 -14.33
C LEU A 30 60.19 11.40 -13.97
N ARG A 31 60.47 10.14 -13.60
CA ARG A 31 61.85 9.72 -13.23
C ARG A 31 62.70 9.28 -14.42
N GLN A 32 62.09 8.96 -15.57
CA GLN A 32 62.80 8.45 -16.74
C GLN A 32 63.20 9.53 -17.78
N SER A 33 62.64 10.74 -17.69
CA SER A 33 63.01 11.84 -18.62
C SER A 33 64.34 12.52 -18.29
N LEU A 34 64.90 12.33 -17.10
CA LEU A 34 66.12 13.05 -16.67
C LEU A 34 67.37 12.16 -16.55
N THR A 35 67.26 10.85 -16.77
CA THR A 35 68.36 9.89 -16.53
C THR A 35 68.89 9.20 -17.79
N SER A 36 68.27 9.40 -18.96
CA SER A 36 68.61 8.65 -20.18
C SER A 36 69.61 9.33 -21.12
N ARG A 37 70.27 10.40 -20.66
CA ARG A 37 71.43 10.99 -21.34
C ARG A 37 72.51 11.10 -20.27
N TRP A 38 73.76 10.74 -20.58
CA TRP A 38 74.94 10.76 -19.67
C TRP A 38 75.25 9.45 -18.92
N LEU A 39 75.65 8.42 -19.67
CA LEU A 39 76.52 7.35 -19.18
C LEU A 39 77.83 7.36 -19.98
N VAL A 40 78.66 8.37 -19.76
CA VAL A 40 80.09 8.35 -20.14
C VAL A 40 80.90 8.99 -19.02
N ARG A 41 81.70 8.16 -18.34
CA ARG A 41 82.84 8.48 -17.46
C ARG A 41 82.61 9.55 -16.36
N GLY A 42 82.37 9.04 -15.15
CA GLY A 42 83.20 9.41 -13.99
C GLY A 42 83.29 10.89 -13.60
N MET A 43 82.16 11.61 -13.57
CA MET A 43 82.06 12.88 -12.85
C MET A 43 80.59 13.22 -12.64
N TRP A 44 80.08 13.02 -11.42
CA TRP A 44 78.74 13.45 -11.02
C TRP A 44 78.71 14.97 -10.87
N ARG A 45 78.75 15.71 -11.98
CA ARG A 45 78.32 17.11 -11.95
C ARG A 45 76.80 17.10 -12.06
N VAL A 46 76.15 17.17 -10.90
CA VAL A 46 74.75 17.59 -10.83
C VAL A 46 74.72 19.01 -11.39
N ILE A 47 74.29 19.16 -12.64
CA ILE A 47 74.04 20.48 -13.23
C ILE A 47 72.83 21.03 -12.47
N PRO A 48 72.96 22.14 -11.71
CA PRO A 48 71.82 22.71 -11.02
C PRO A 48 70.76 23.10 -12.07
N PRO A 49 69.48 22.83 -11.81
CA PRO A 49 68.41 23.23 -12.72
C PRO A 49 68.51 24.74 -12.99
N SER A 50 68.26 25.14 -14.24
CA SER A 50 68.32 26.56 -14.58
C SER A 50 67.23 27.31 -13.79
N THR A 51 67.48 28.58 -13.50
CA THR A 51 66.50 29.43 -12.81
C THR A 51 65.16 29.50 -13.56
N GLU A 52 65.19 29.36 -14.89
CA GLU A 52 63.99 29.32 -15.73
C GLU A 52 63.20 28.01 -15.59
N ASP A 53 63.87 26.86 -15.46
CA ASP A 53 63.20 25.57 -15.22
C ASP A 53 62.46 25.57 -13.87
N ILE A 54 63.08 26.16 -12.84
CA ILE A 54 62.46 26.31 -11.52
C ILE A 54 61.22 27.20 -11.59
N LYS A 55 61.28 28.32 -12.33
CA LYS A 55 60.13 29.22 -12.53
C LYS A 55 59.00 28.55 -13.28
N ALA A 56 59.30 27.82 -14.36
CA ALA A 56 58.32 27.10 -15.15
C ALA A 56 57.58 26.04 -14.31
N LEU A 57 58.33 25.25 -13.53
CA LEU A 57 57.75 24.26 -12.63
C LEU A 57 56.92 24.90 -11.51
N THR A 58 57.37 26.04 -10.97
CA THR A 58 56.61 26.80 -9.96
C THR A 58 55.30 27.32 -10.54
N LEU A 59 55.29 27.79 -11.78
CA LEU A 59 54.08 28.22 -12.47
C LEU A 59 53.13 27.05 -12.72
N GLU A 60 53.65 25.92 -13.18
CA GLU A 60 52.85 24.70 -13.40
C GLU A 60 52.19 24.24 -12.08
N LEU A 61 52.95 24.18 -10.98
CA LEU A 61 52.41 23.83 -9.67
C LEU A 61 51.31 24.79 -9.22
N LYS A 62 51.47 26.10 -9.44
CA LYS A 62 50.41 27.09 -9.14
C LYS A 62 49.15 26.86 -9.97
N THR A 63 49.30 26.58 -11.27
CA THR A 63 48.13 26.28 -12.14
C THR A 63 47.42 24.99 -11.72
N ARG A 64 48.17 23.97 -11.29
CA ARG A 64 47.57 22.73 -10.79
C ARG A 64 46.87 22.93 -9.44
N LEU A 65 47.47 23.71 -8.54
CA LEU A 65 46.88 24.02 -7.23
C LEU A 65 45.55 24.75 -7.41
N THR A 66 45.52 25.80 -8.22
CA THR A 66 44.28 26.53 -8.53
C THR A 66 43.21 25.64 -9.18
N ALA A 67 43.60 24.73 -10.08
CA ALA A 67 42.66 23.77 -10.65
C ALA A 67 42.11 22.77 -9.60
N ILE A 68 42.92 22.37 -8.63
CA ILE A 68 42.47 21.52 -7.51
C ILE A 68 41.49 22.31 -6.63
N ASP A 69 41.79 23.56 -6.29
CA ASP A 69 40.92 24.41 -5.48
C ASP A 69 39.55 24.58 -6.14
N CYS A 70 39.50 24.88 -7.44
CA CYS A 70 38.24 24.96 -8.19
C CYS A 70 37.45 23.64 -8.16
N ARG A 71 38.13 22.49 -8.24
CA ARG A 71 37.48 21.17 -8.17
C ARG A 71 36.95 20.88 -6.76
N LEU A 72 37.68 21.28 -5.73
CA LEU A 72 37.23 21.14 -4.34
C LEU A 72 36.01 22.02 -4.08
N GLU A 73 36.00 23.27 -4.52
CA GLU A 73 34.81 24.13 -4.43
C GLU A 73 33.59 23.52 -5.15
N SER A 74 33.80 22.97 -6.35
CA SER A 74 32.73 22.31 -7.09
C SER A 74 32.20 21.07 -6.37
N LEU A 75 33.08 20.28 -5.74
CA LEU A 75 32.68 19.13 -4.94
C LEU A 75 31.90 19.56 -3.70
N THR A 76 32.34 20.59 -2.99
CA THR A 76 31.63 21.15 -1.83
C THR A 76 30.21 21.57 -2.20
N ARG A 77 30.04 22.32 -3.30
CA ARG A 77 28.70 22.72 -3.78
C ARG A 77 27.83 21.51 -4.15
N CYS A 78 28.42 20.49 -4.77
CA CYS A 78 27.71 19.26 -5.11
C CYS A 78 27.26 18.49 -3.85
N MET A 79 28.12 18.45 -2.82
CA MET A 79 27.77 17.83 -1.53
C MET A 79 26.66 18.59 -0.80
N GLU A 80 26.66 19.91 -0.86
CA GLU A 80 25.59 20.76 -0.33
C GLU A 80 24.26 20.50 -1.04
N ASP A 81 24.23 20.47 -2.38
CA ASP A 81 23.01 20.16 -3.15
C ASP A 81 22.50 18.73 -2.86
N LEU A 82 23.40 17.75 -2.74
CA LEU A 82 23.02 16.40 -2.36
C LEU A 82 22.41 16.34 -0.96
N LYS A 83 22.98 17.07 0.00
CA LYS A 83 22.44 17.17 1.36
C LYS A 83 21.03 17.78 1.34
N ASP A 84 20.84 18.90 0.64
CA ASP A 84 19.54 19.55 0.54
C ASP A 84 18.47 18.64 -0.10
N ARG A 85 18.87 17.88 -1.12
CA ARG A 85 17.97 16.90 -1.75
C ARG A 85 17.63 15.75 -0.81
N MET A 86 18.60 15.26 -0.05
CA MET A 86 18.41 14.20 0.94
C MET A 86 17.48 14.67 2.05
N ASP A 87 17.65 15.89 2.56
CA ASP A 87 16.79 16.47 3.58
C ASP A 87 15.34 16.62 3.07
N LYS A 88 15.16 17.08 1.82
CA LYS A 88 13.84 17.13 1.16
C LYS A 88 13.21 15.76 0.95
N GLN A 89 14.01 14.73 0.66
CA GLN A 89 13.51 13.36 0.53
C GLN A 89 13.11 12.80 1.89
N HIS A 90 13.89 13.10 2.93
CA HIS A 90 13.60 12.68 4.29
C HIS A 90 12.28 13.27 4.79
N THR A 91 12.04 14.57 4.60
CA THR A 91 10.76 15.19 5.00
C THR A 91 9.58 14.57 4.26
N ARG A 92 9.69 14.37 2.94
CA ARG A 92 8.63 13.71 2.14
C ARG A 92 8.35 12.28 2.60
N LEU A 93 9.38 11.56 3.05
CA LEU A 93 9.24 10.21 3.55
C LEU A 93 8.51 10.21 4.90
N THR A 94 8.90 11.09 5.81
CA THR A 94 8.21 11.27 7.10
C THR A 94 6.74 11.66 6.92
N ASP A 95 6.44 12.57 5.98
CA ASP A 95 5.06 12.95 5.66
C ASP A 95 4.24 11.76 5.12
N ALA A 96 4.85 10.94 4.26
CA ALA A 96 4.22 9.74 3.72
C ALA A 96 3.97 8.68 4.81
N GLU A 97 4.93 8.48 5.72
CA GLU A 97 4.77 7.57 6.87
C GLU A 97 3.63 8.03 7.79
N HIS A 98 3.55 9.33 8.09
CA HIS A 98 2.46 9.88 8.88
C HIS A 98 1.11 9.70 8.18
N TYR A 99 1.04 9.95 6.86
CA TYR A 99 -0.17 9.71 6.08
C TYR A 99 -0.61 8.25 6.12
N ILE A 100 0.31 7.31 5.92
CA ILE A 100 0.03 5.87 5.99
C ILE A 100 -0.51 5.50 7.37
N SER A 101 0.16 5.94 8.45
CA SER A 101 -0.29 5.69 9.83
C SER A 101 -1.71 6.20 10.09
N ASN A 102 -2.05 7.39 9.59
CA ASN A 102 -3.40 7.92 9.71
C ASN A 102 -4.44 7.10 8.93
N VAL A 103 -4.10 6.67 7.71
CA VAL A 103 -4.97 5.81 6.90
C VAL A 103 -5.20 4.46 7.59
N GLU A 104 -4.15 3.85 8.13
CA GLU A 104 -4.24 2.60 8.89
C GLU A 104 -5.11 2.76 10.14
N HIS A 105 -4.99 3.88 10.86
CA HIS A 105 -5.84 4.17 12.00
C HIS A 105 -7.32 4.25 11.63
N VAL A 106 -7.66 5.03 10.59
CA VAL A 106 -9.03 5.16 10.10
C VAL A 106 -9.57 3.82 9.60
N HIS A 107 -8.76 3.05 8.87
CA HIS A 107 -9.15 1.73 8.39
C HIS A 107 -9.48 0.78 9.54
N ASN A 108 -8.63 0.74 10.57
CA ASN A 108 -8.86 -0.08 11.76
C ASN A 108 -10.14 0.33 12.50
N GLN A 109 -10.45 1.62 12.57
CA GLN A 109 -11.70 2.10 13.15
C GLN A 109 -12.91 1.64 12.31
N GLN A 110 -12.84 1.77 10.98
CA GLN A 110 -13.89 1.31 10.07
C GLN A 110 -14.16 -0.19 10.20
N VAL A 111 -13.10 -1.01 10.24
CA VAL A 111 -13.23 -2.47 10.43
C VAL A 111 -13.97 -2.80 11.73
N LYS A 112 -13.66 -2.12 12.85
CA LYS A 112 -14.39 -2.31 14.11
C LYS A 112 -15.86 -1.95 13.98
N THR A 113 -16.18 -0.80 13.40
CA THR A 113 -17.58 -0.38 13.21
C THR A 113 -18.36 -1.33 12.31
N LEU A 114 -17.73 -1.88 11.26
CA LEU A 114 -18.37 -2.87 10.39
C LEU A 114 -18.68 -4.17 11.15
N GLU A 115 -17.78 -4.60 12.03
CA GLU A 115 -18.01 -5.81 12.81
C GLU A 115 -19.12 -5.62 13.85
N GLU A 116 -19.18 -4.46 14.50
CA GLU A 116 -20.30 -4.08 15.38
C GLU A 116 -21.64 -4.06 14.63
N LEU A 117 -21.67 -3.46 13.43
CA LEU A 117 -22.87 -3.41 12.59
C LEU A 117 -23.33 -4.79 12.14
N LYS A 118 -22.41 -5.70 11.81
CA LYS A 118 -22.76 -7.10 11.49
C LYS A 118 -23.40 -7.80 12.68
N VAL A 119 -22.85 -7.61 13.88
CA VAL A 119 -23.42 -8.20 15.10
C VAL A 119 -24.84 -7.68 15.34
N GLU A 120 -25.07 -6.38 15.20
CA GLU A 120 -26.41 -5.79 15.33
C GLU A 120 -27.37 -6.29 14.24
N LEU A 121 -26.90 -6.42 12.99
CA LEU A 121 -27.69 -6.97 11.90
C LEU A 121 -28.14 -8.41 12.20
N CYS A 122 -27.23 -9.27 12.68
CA CYS A 122 -27.55 -10.63 13.10
C CYS A 122 -28.60 -10.65 14.22
N LYS A 123 -28.48 -9.75 15.22
CA LYS A 123 -29.48 -9.64 16.31
C LYS A 123 -30.86 -9.27 15.76
N VAL A 124 -30.93 -8.31 14.84
CA VAL A 124 -32.18 -7.89 14.21
C VAL A 124 -32.79 -9.01 13.37
N GLN A 125 -31.97 -9.73 12.59
CA GLN A 125 -32.41 -10.88 11.80
C GLN A 125 -33.00 -11.98 12.69
N LEU A 126 -32.29 -12.40 13.74
CA LEU A 126 -32.79 -13.40 14.69
C LEU A 126 -34.07 -12.95 15.39
N LYS A 127 -34.16 -11.66 15.76
CA LYS A 127 -35.39 -11.09 16.32
C LYS A 127 -36.54 -11.15 15.32
N ASN A 128 -36.29 -10.83 14.06
CA ASN A 128 -37.31 -10.89 13.01
C ASN A 128 -37.80 -12.32 12.80
N GLU A 129 -36.89 -13.28 12.65
CA GLU A 129 -37.22 -14.72 12.54
C GLU A 129 -38.04 -15.20 13.74
N TYR A 130 -37.67 -14.79 14.96
CA TYR A 130 -38.43 -15.11 16.16
C TYR A 130 -39.85 -14.53 16.14
N LEU A 131 -40.00 -13.27 15.74
CA LEU A 131 -41.31 -12.63 15.64
C LEU A 131 -42.16 -13.28 14.55
N GLU A 132 -41.60 -13.51 13.36
CA GLU A 132 -42.26 -14.22 12.26
C GLU A 132 -42.68 -15.64 12.67
N ALA A 133 -41.87 -16.35 13.46
CA ALA A 133 -42.23 -17.66 13.99
C ALA A 133 -43.36 -17.59 15.04
N ARG A 134 -43.40 -16.52 15.85
CA ARG A 134 -44.39 -16.34 16.92
C ARG A 134 -45.75 -15.87 16.39
N TYR A 135 -45.78 -15.09 15.32
CA TYR A 135 -47.03 -14.57 14.73
C TYR A 135 -47.64 -15.50 13.66
N ARG A 136 -47.30 -16.80 13.65
CA ARG A 136 -47.84 -17.81 12.72
C ARG A 136 -49.27 -18.28 13.04
N ASN A 137 -50.16 -17.39 13.46
CA ASN A 137 -51.59 -17.71 13.47
C ASN A 137 -52.21 -17.57 12.07
N ASN A 138 -51.39 -17.21 11.08
CA ASN A 138 -51.80 -17.11 9.69
C ASN A 138 -51.80 -18.50 9.04
N ILE A 139 -52.94 -18.88 8.45
CA ILE A 139 -53.07 -20.05 7.60
C ILE A 139 -53.03 -19.62 6.13
N CYS A 140 -52.29 -20.37 5.30
CA CYS A 140 -52.27 -20.16 3.86
C CYS A 140 -53.11 -21.25 3.18
N ILE A 141 -54.15 -20.85 2.45
CA ILE A 141 -55.03 -21.76 1.72
C ILE A 141 -54.73 -21.62 0.22
N LEU A 142 -54.23 -22.70 -0.38
CA LEU A 142 -53.86 -22.76 -1.79
C LEU A 142 -54.96 -23.44 -2.61
N GLY A 143 -55.01 -23.13 -3.91
CA GLY A 143 -55.90 -23.80 -4.87
C GLY A 143 -57.34 -23.26 -4.92
N ILE A 144 -57.63 -22.11 -4.31
CA ILE A 144 -58.92 -21.43 -4.47
C ILE A 144 -58.91 -20.72 -5.84
N PRO A 145 -59.85 -21.04 -6.77
CA PRO A 145 -59.90 -20.37 -8.06
C PRO A 145 -60.19 -18.87 -7.88
N GLU A 146 -59.58 -18.03 -8.72
CA GLU A 146 -59.70 -16.59 -8.55
C GLU A 146 -61.12 -16.07 -8.74
N SER A 147 -61.90 -16.72 -9.61
CA SER A 147 -63.27 -16.34 -9.96
C SER A 147 -64.30 -16.64 -8.86
N THR A 148 -63.93 -17.43 -7.85
CA THR A 148 -64.88 -17.95 -6.85
C THR A 148 -65.15 -16.98 -5.70
N VAL A 149 -64.25 -16.03 -5.44
CA VAL A 149 -64.42 -15.05 -4.36
C VAL A 149 -65.06 -13.80 -4.93
N MET A 150 -66.39 -13.75 -4.90
CA MET A 150 -67.17 -12.57 -5.22
C MET A 150 -67.65 -11.95 -3.90
N GLY A 151 -67.00 -10.87 -3.44
CA GLY A 151 -67.40 -10.15 -2.21
C GLY A 151 -66.34 -10.15 -1.10
N CYS A 152 -66.77 -10.13 0.16
CA CYS A 152 -65.89 -10.14 1.33
C CYS A 152 -65.14 -11.47 1.46
N THR A 153 -63.82 -11.42 1.43
CA THR A 153 -62.95 -12.60 1.56
C THR A 153 -63.14 -13.29 2.90
N ASP A 154 -63.34 -12.53 3.98
CA ASP A 154 -63.51 -13.04 5.34
C ASP A 154 -64.71 -13.99 5.43
N ASP A 155 -65.90 -13.53 5.01
CA ASP A 155 -67.13 -14.31 4.99
C ASP A 155 -66.99 -15.58 4.12
N TYR A 156 -66.31 -15.46 2.98
CA TYR A 156 -66.07 -16.60 2.10
C TYR A 156 -65.22 -17.67 2.77
N ILE A 157 -64.10 -17.27 3.42
CA ILE A 157 -63.20 -18.20 4.10
C ILE A 157 -63.88 -18.81 5.33
N GLU A 158 -64.66 -18.04 6.09
CA GLU A 158 -65.43 -18.55 7.23
C GLU A 158 -66.38 -19.68 6.79
N ASN A 159 -67.17 -19.42 5.73
CA ASN A 159 -68.08 -20.41 5.17
C ASN A 159 -67.34 -21.62 4.57
N LEU A 160 -66.21 -21.41 3.90
CA LEU A 160 -65.39 -22.48 3.34
C LEU A 160 -64.89 -23.43 4.44
N LEU A 161 -64.36 -22.87 5.55
CA LEU A 161 -63.86 -23.66 6.68
C LEU A 161 -64.98 -24.41 7.39
N LEU A 162 -66.14 -23.77 7.61
CA LEU A 162 -67.33 -24.40 8.20
C LEU A 162 -67.82 -25.57 7.33
N ASN A 163 -67.84 -25.40 6.01
CA ASN A 163 -68.26 -26.44 5.06
C ASN A 163 -67.27 -27.61 5.01
N MET A 164 -65.95 -27.34 5.05
CA MET A 164 -64.92 -28.37 4.95
C MET A 164 -64.79 -29.24 6.21
N PHE A 165 -64.80 -28.63 7.39
CA PHE A 165 -64.57 -29.35 8.66
C PHE A 165 -65.85 -29.67 9.42
N GLY A 166 -66.99 -29.13 8.97
CA GLY A 166 -68.31 -29.30 9.56
C GLY A 166 -68.54 -28.42 10.79
N ALA A 167 -69.78 -27.93 10.95
CA ALA A 167 -70.18 -27.08 12.07
C ALA A 167 -69.97 -27.75 13.46
N LEU A 168 -69.91 -29.08 13.52
CA LEU A 168 -69.72 -29.83 14.77
C LEU A 168 -68.29 -29.74 15.32
N ARG A 169 -67.29 -29.41 14.49
CA ARG A 169 -65.88 -29.33 14.94
C ARG A 169 -65.48 -27.93 15.41
N PHE A 170 -66.22 -26.90 14.99
CA PHE A 170 -66.09 -25.55 15.52
C PHE A 170 -67.17 -25.33 16.58
N SER A 171 -66.97 -25.90 17.77
CA SER A 171 -67.87 -25.73 18.92
C SER A 171 -67.91 -24.30 19.46
N GLN A 172 -66.96 -23.44 19.05
CA GLN A 172 -66.95 -22.00 19.25
C GLN A 172 -66.81 -21.28 17.90
N SER A 173 -67.47 -20.13 17.76
CA SER A 173 -67.24 -19.21 16.63
C SER A 173 -65.77 -18.79 16.62
N PHE A 174 -65.06 -19.08 15.53
CA PHE A 174 -63.69 -18.60 15.36
C PHE A 174 -63.72 -17.21 14.73
N LEU A 175 -62.83 -16.32 15.19
CA LEU A 175 -62.71 -14.97 14.65
C LEU A 175 -61.62 -14.98 13.55
N ILE A 176 -62.02 -14.67 12.31
CA ILE A 176 -61.05 -14.31 11.27
C ILE A 176 -60.75 -12.82 11.46
N GLU A 177 -59.54 -12.48 11.89
CA GLU A 177 -59.13 -11.07 12.03
C GLU A 177 -58.94 -10.40 10.67
N GLN A 178 -58.37 -11.12 9.70
CA GLN A 178 -58.15 -10.64 8.34
C GLN A 178 -57.90 -11.80 7.38
N ALA A 179 -58.67 -11.90 6.30
CA ALA A 179 -58.37 -12.72 5.15
C ALA A 179 -58.07 -11.84 3.93
N HIS A 180 -56.92 -12.08 3.31
CA HIS A 180 -56.50 -11.39 2.11
C HIS A 180 -55.80 -12.37 1.17
N ARG A 181 -55.78 -12.02 -0.12
CA ARG A 181 -54.95 -12.74 -1.09
C ARG A 181 -53.52 -12.24 -0.97
N SER A 182 -52.56 -13.16 -1.02
CA SER A 182 -51.17 -12.79 -1.21
C SER A 182 -51.02 -12.09 -2.56
N LEU A 183 -50.25 -10.99 -2.59
CA LEU A 183 -49.93 -10.25 -3.82
C LEU A 183 -48.79 -10.90 -4.62
N ALA A 184 -48.12 -11.90 -4.05
CA ALA A 184 -47.05 -12.63 -4.73
C ALA A 184 -47.61 -13.86 -5.48
N PRO A 185 -47.16 -14.13 -6.72
CA PRO A 185 -47.46 -15.38 -7.44
C PRO A 185 -46.82 -16.61 -6.79
#